data_AF-A0A2G5BL13-F1
#
_entry.id   AF-A0A2G5BL13-F1
#
_cell.length_a   1.000
_cell.length_b   1.000
_cell.length_c   1.000
_cell.angle_alpha   90.00
_cell.angle_beta   90.00
_cell.angle_gamma   90.00
#
_symmetry.space_group_name_H-M   'P 1'
#
loop_
_entity.id
_entity.type
_entity.pdbx_description
1 polymer ?
#
loop_
_entity_poly.entity_id
_entity_poly.type
_entity_poly.pdbx_seq_one_letter_code
_entity_poly.pdbx_strand_id
1 'polypeptide(L)'
;MLAHGCDPSTTTRAWVQNHFRWIVWTGACFARRIPSRWREFWSIERTLERLLYRHRREIDGSERSALRRIIEKDSAPQQLMVLCVASVEYRGSATLIEVTDGWYSVGAQIDAILAQAIHNGRLRAGDKVACAGVGV
;
A
#
# COMPACT_ATOMS: atom_id res chain seq x y z
N MET A 1 1.89 -20.61 -0.39
CA MET A 1 0.91 -20.28 0.68
C MET A 1 0.06 -21.50 1.04
N LEU A 2 -0.67 -22.11 0.10
CA LEU A 2 -1.48 -23.32 0.38
C LEU A 2 -0.64 -24.48 0.95
N ALA A 3 0.54 -24.73 0.39
CA ALA A 3 1.50 -25.71 0.92
C ALA A 3 1.99 -25.40 2.35
N HIS A 4 1.74 -24.19 2.87
CA HIS A 4 2.04 -23.77 4.24
C HIS A 4 0.78 -23.67 5.11
N GLY A 5 -0.34 -24.27 4.70
CA GLY A 5 -1.55 -24.39 5.52
C GLY A 5 -2.53 -23.22 5.43
N CYS A 6 -2.29 -22.21 4.59
CA CYS A 6 -3.27 -21.13 4.39
C CYS A 6 -4.53 -21.65 3.70
N ASP A 7 -5.71 -21.31 4.24
CA ASP A 7 -7.01 -21.68 3.68
C ASP A 7 -7.19 -21.06 2.27
N PRO A 8 -7.51 -21.87 1.23
CA PRO A 8 -7.83 -21.38 -0.11
C PRO A 8 -8.97 -20.35 -0.15
N SER A 9 -9.95 -20.42 0.76
CA SER A 9 -11.11 -19.53 0.79
C SER A 9 -10.73 -18.09 1.15
N THR A 10 -9.71 -17.93 2.01
CA THR A 10 -9.18 -16.64 2.46
C THR A 10 -7.95 -16.21 1.68
N THR A 11 -7.23 -17.16 1.06
CA THR A 11 -6.06 -16.90 0.21
C THR A 11 -6.46 -16.76 -1.27
N THR A 12 -7.37 -15.84 -1.55
CA THR A 12 -7.87 -15.63 -2.92
C THR A 12 -6.78 -15.07 -3.84
N ARG A 13 -6.92 -15.28 -5.15
CA ARG A 13 -6.02 -14.69 -6.15
C ARG A 13 -5.92 -13.16 -6.00
N ALA A 14 -7.05 -12.48 -5.77
CA ALA A 14 -7.10 -11.04 -5.61
C ALA A 14 -6.33 -10.57 -4.37
N TRP A 15 -6.49 -11.27 -3.23
CA TRP A 15 -5.75 -11.00 -1.99
C TRP A 15 -4.24 -11.12 -2.20
N VAL A 16 -3.80 -12.22 -2.84
CA VAL A 16 -2.38 -12.45 -3.14
C VAL A 16 -1.84 -11.38 -4.10
N GLN A 17 -2.57 -11.06 -5.17
CA GLN A 17 -2.15 -10.03 -6.13
C GLN A 17 -1.97 -8.66 -5.47
N ASN A 18 -2.93 -8.24 -4.64
CA ASN A 18 -2.84 -6.99 -3.90
C ASN A 18 -1.59 -6.95 -3.01
N HIS A 19 -1.41 -7.93 -2.13
CA HIS A 19 -0.28 -7.87 -1.19
C HIS A 19 1.07 -8.12 -1.84
N PHE A 20 1.12 -8.95 -2.87
CA PHE A 20 2.34 -9.18 -3.65
C PHE A 20 2.87 -7.87 -4.22
N ARG A 21 2.00 -7.02 -4.78
CA ARG A 21 2.37 -5.70 -5.31
C ARG A 21 3.15 -4.88 -4.28
N TRP A 22 2.62 -4.74 -3.06
CA TRP A 22 3.23 -3.92 -2.01
C TRP A 22 4.50 -4.52 -1.43
N ILE A 23 4.51 -5.85 -1.24
CA ILE A 23 5.66 -6.59 -0.73
C ILE A 23 6.84 -6.47 -1.69
N VAL A 24 6.59 -6.69 -2.98
CA VAL A 24 7.59 -6.54 -4.03
C VAL A 24 8.04 -5.08 -4.07
N TRP A 25 7.14 -4.12 -4.28
CA TRP A 25 7.56 -2.71 -4.37
C TRP A 25 8.45 -2.26 -3.20
N THR A 26 8.07 -2.62 -1.97
CA THR A 26 8.85 -2.35 -0.76
C THR A 26 10.21 -3.05 -0.79
N GLY A 27 10.24 -4.35 -1.11
CA GLY A 27 11.48 -5.11 -1.23
C GLY A 27 12.44 -4.52 -2.27
N ALA A 28 11.91 -4.05 -3.40
CA ALA A 28 12.67 -3.42 -4.48
C ALA A 28 13.32 -2.12 -3.99
N CYS A 29 12.55 -1.30 -3.27
CA CYS A 29 13.03 -0.06 -2.68
C CYS A 29 14.17 -0.31 -1.69
N PHE A 30 14.03 -1.27 -0.78
CA PHE A 30 15.10 -1.62 0.16
C PHE A 30 16.34 -2.19 -0.54
N ALA A 31 16.16 -3.06 -1.53
CA ALA A 31 17.27 -3.61 -2.31
C ALA A 31 18.07 -2.51 -3.04
N ARG A 32 17.40 -1.50 -3.61
CA ARG A 32 18.06 -0.34 -4.23
C ARG A 32 18.73 0.58 -3.20
N ARG A 33 18.10 0.77 -2.04
CA ARG A 33 18.60 1.69 -1.01
C ARG A 33 19.78 1.10 -0.23
N ILE A 34 19.80 -0.22 -0.02
CA ILE A 34 20.83 -0.94 0.73
C ILE A 34 21.32 -2.13 -0.13
N PRO A 35 22.09 -1.88 -1.20
CA PRO A 35 22.47 -2.92 -2.15
C PRO A 35 23.25 -4.08 -1.52
N SER A 36 24.06 -3.84 -0.48
CA SER A 36 24.81 -4.92 0.19
C SER A 36 23.94 -5.97 0.87
N ARG A 37 22.68 -5.63 1.18
CA ARG A 37 21.72 -6.49 1.91
C ARG A 37 20.50 -6.86 1.07
N TRP A 38 20.57 -6.71 -0.26
CA TRP A 38 19.41 -6.86 -1.13
C TRP A 38 18.68 -8.20 -0.98
N ARG A 39 19.41 -9.30 -0.73
CA ARG A 39 18.85 -10.65 -0.54
C ARG A 39 17.92 -10.76 0.67
N GLU A 40 18.05 -9.89 1.67
CA GLU A 40 17.14 -9.83 2.82
C GLU A 40 15.76 -9.25 2.46
N PHE A 41 15.69 -8.54 1.33
CA PHE A 41 14.49 -7.80 0.93
C PHE A 41 13.88 -8.31 -0.37
N TRP A 42 14.69 -8.82 -1.29
CA TRP A 42 14.30 -9.06 -2.67
C TRP A 42 14.65 -10.49 -3.11
N SER A 43 13.92 -11.46 -2.57
CA SER A 43 13.95 -12.87 -3.00
C SER A 43 12.56 -13.49 -2.96
N ILE A 44 12.40 -14.67 -3.57
CA ILE A 44 11.15 -15.42 -3.58
C ILE A 44 10.80 -15.84 -2.14
N GLU A 45 11.78 -16.34 -1.39
CA GLU A 45 11.62 -16.80 0.00
C GLU A 45 11.13 -15.65 0.87
N ARG A 46 11.78 -14.48 0.81
CA ARG A 46 11.39 -13.29 1.58
C ARG A 46 10.03 -12.74 1.16
N THR A 47 9.67 -12.86 -0.11
CA THR A 47 8.34 -12.47 -0.59
C THR A 47 7.27 -13.41 -0.05
N LEU A 48 7.51 -14.72 -0.08
CA LEU A 48 6.61 -15.74 0.46
C LEU A 48 6.44 -15.60 1.99
N GLU A 49 7.54 -15.41 2.73
CA GLU A 49 7.50 -15.16 4.19
C GLU A 49 6.63 -13.95 4.53
N ARG A 50 6.74 -12.85 3.77
CA ARG A 50 5.92 -11.65 3.99
C ARG A 50 4.46 -11.87 3.63
N LEU A 51 4.17 -12.64 2.58
CA LEU A 51 2.79 -13.03 2.24
C LEU A 51 2.17 -13.88 3.37
N LEU A 52 2.91 -14.87 3.89
CA LEU A 52 2.47 -15.69 5.03
C LEU A 52 2.29 -14.86 6.29
N TYR A 53 3.17 -13.89 6.54
CA TYR A 53 3.02 -12.94 7.65
C TYR A 53 1.74 -12.10 7.52
N ARG A 54 1.45 -11.57 6.33
CA ARG A 54 0.24 -10.79 6.10
C ARG A 54 -1.02 -11.61 6.27
N HIS A 55 -1.03 -12.85 5.76
CA HIS A 55 -2.15 -13.77 5.92
C HIS A 55 -2.41 -14.05 7.40
N ARG A 56 -1.37 -14.39 8.18
CA ARG A 56 -1.51 -14.58 9.64
C ARG A 56 -2.05 -13.35 10.36
N ARG A 57 -1.60 -12.14 10.04
CA ARG A 57 -2.07 -10.93 10.73
C ARG A 57 -3.50 -10.57 10.36
N GLU A 58 -3.80 -10.59 9.07
CA GLU A 58 -5.09 -10.09 8.58
C GLU A 58 -6.20 -11.12 8.73
N ILE A 59 -5.91 -12.40 8.47
CA ILE A 59 -6.88 -13.49 8.51
C ILE A 59 -6.93 -14.09 9.91
N ASP A 60 -5.84 -14.68 10.39
CA ASP A 60 -5.85 -15.38 11.69
C ASP A 60 -5.95 -14.39 12.86
N GLY A 61 -5.26 -13.26 12.77
CA GLY A 61 -5.22 -12.20 13.78
C GLY A 61 -6.35 -11.18 13.67
N SER A 62 -7.13 -11.18 12.58
CA SER A 62 -8.19 -10.18 12.32
C SER A 62 -7.72 -8.71 12.45
N GLU A 63 -6.43 -8.47 12.19
CA GLU A 63 -5.82 -7.16 12.26
C GLU A 63 -5.99 -6.41 10.93
N ARG A 64 -6.71 -5.28 10.97
CA ARG A 64 -7.01 -4.47 9.79
C ARG A 64 -6.07 -3.27 9.70
N SER A 65 -5.52 -3.03 8.52
CA SER A 65 -4.72 -1.83 8.24
C SER A 65 -5.60 -0.56 8.23
N ALA A 66 -4.97 0.62 8.20
CA ALA A 66 -5.68 1.90 8.30
C ALA A 66 -6.75 2.06 7.20
N LEU A 67 -6.38 1.83 5.94
CA LEU A 67 -7.34 1.92 4.83
C LEU A 67 -8.39 0.82 4.91
N ARG A 68 -8.03 -0.40 5.34
CA ARG A 68 -8.99 -1.49 5.49
C ARG A 68 -10.08 -1.14 6.50
N ARG A 69 -9.70 -0.60 7.67
CA ARG A 69 -10.65 -0.14 8.71
C ARG A 69 -11.58 0.95 8.19
N ILE A 70 -11.08 1.88 7.38
CA ILE A 70 -11.89 2.96 6.80
C ILE A 70 -12.89 2.39 5.78
N ILE A 71 -12.43 1.53 4.87
CA ILE A 71 -13.27 0.89 3.83
C ILE A 71 -14.38 0.05 4.46
N GLU A 72 -14.05 -0.70 5.52
CA GLU A 72 -15.00 -1.51 6.28
C GLU A 72 -15.90 -0.68 7.22
N LYS A 73 -15.73 0.65 7.24
CA LYS A 73 -16.47 1.61 8.07
C LYS A 73 -16.27 1.43 9.59
N ASP A 74 -15.18 0.79 9.98
CA ASP A 74 -14.75 0.61 11.37
C ASP A 74 -13.96 1.81 11.92
N SER A 75 -13.54 2.74 11.06
CA SER A 75 -12.80 3.95 11.47
C SER A 75 -13.10 5.12 10.55
N ALA A 76 -13.06 6.33 11.11
CA ALA A 76 -13.41 7.54 10.39
C ALA A 76 -12.25 7.99 9.48
N PRO A 77 -12.50 8.32 8.20
CA PRO A 77 -11.46 8.79 7.27
C PRO A 77 -10.86 10.14 7.67
N GLN A 78 -11.51 10.88 8.57
CA GLN A 78 -11.02 12.15 9.08
C GLN A 78 -9.85 12.00 10.08
N GLN A 79 -9.60 10.80 10.59
CA GLN A 79 -8.49 10.56 11.51
C GLN A 79 -7.14 10.76 10.81
N LEU A 80 -6.14 11.21 11.58
CA LEU A 80 -4.78 11.35 11.09
C LEU A 80 -4.23 9.99 10.65
N MET A 81 -3.71 9.92 9.43
CA MET A 81 -3.04 8.75 8.90
C MET A 81 -1.81 9.12 8.06
N VAL A 82 -0.89 8.18 7.90
CA VAL A 82 0.26 8.33 7.01
C VAL A 82 0.08 7.38 5.84
N LEU A 83 0.02 7.94 4.64
CA LEU A 83 -0.11 7.19 3.38
C LEU A 83 1.13 7.44 2.51
N CYS A 84 1.34 6.55 1.55
CA CYS A 84 2.35 6.68 0.52
C CYS A 84 1.67 6.92 -0.84
N VAL A 85 2.17 7.86 -1.64
CA VAL A 85 1.70 8.04 -3.02
C VAL A 85 2.21 6.85 -3.85
N ALA A 86 1.30 5.98 -4.29
CA ALA A 86 1.62 4.78 -5.07
C ALA A 86 1.79 5.08 -6.56
N SER A 87 0.94 5.94 -7.10
CA SER A 87 0.98 6.35 -8.51
C SER A 87 0.34 7.73 -8.70
N VAL A 88 0.69 8.38 -9.80
CA VAL A 88 0.13 9.66 -10.24
C VAL A 88 -0.31 9.49 -11.69
N GLU A 89 -1.57 9.78 -11.97
CA GLU A 89 -2.16 9.73 -13.31
C GLU A 89 -2.65 11.11 -13.74
N TYR A 90 -2.24 11.54 -14.94
CA TYR A 90 -2.73 12.77 -15.55
C TYR A 90 -3.84 12.42 -16.56
N ARG A 91 -5.08 12.84 -16.27
CA ARG A 91 -6.24 12.61 -17.13
C ARG A 91 -6.80 13.95 -17.60
N GLY A 92 -6.31 14.44 -18.73
CA GLY A 92 -6.65 15.77 -19.24
C GLY A 92 -6.17 16.85 -18.28
N SER A 93 -7.10 17.64 -17.72
CA SER A 93 -6.81 18.65 -16.71
C SER A 93 -6.81 18.12 -15.27
N ALA A 94 -7.28 16.88 -15.04
CA ALA A 94 -7.35 16.29 -13.71
C ALA A 94 -6.06 15.52 -13.38
N THR A 95 -5.54 15.72 -12.17
CA THR A 95 -4.50 14.89 -11.58
C THR A 95 -5.15 13.95 -10.56
N LEU A 96 -5.06 12.65 -10.81
CA LEU A 96 -5.53 11.61 -9.90
C LEU A 96 -4.31 10.94 -9.27
N ILE A 97 -4.42 10.57 -7.99
CA ILE A 97 -3.38 9.80 -7.33
C ILE A 97 -3.94 8.51 -6.76
N GLU A 98 -3.09 7.52 -6.68
CA GLU A 98 -3.32 6.35 -5.85
C GLU A 98 -2.50 6.48 -4.58
N VAL A 99 -3.11 6.22 -3.43
CA VAL A 99 -2.43 6.25 -2.13
C VAL A 99 -2.55 4.89 -1.44
N THR A 100 -1.53 4.50 -0.69
CA THR A 100 -1.47 3.21 0.02
C THR A 100 -1.01 3.38 1.47
N ASP A 101 -1.56 2.56 2.36
CA ASP A 101 -1.04 2.36 3.73
C ASP A 101 0.01 1.22 3.79
N GLY A 102 0.42 0.70 2.63
CA GLY A 102 1.31 -0.45 2.48
C GLY A 102 0.58 -1.80 2.46
N TRP A 103 -0.70 -1.87 2.82
CA TRP A 103 -1.50 -3.10 2.80
C TRP A 103 -2.50 -3.10 1.66
N TYR A 104 -3.19 -1.98 1.50
CA TYR A 104 -4.20 -1.72 0.48
C TYR A 104 -3.96 -0.34 -0.16
N SER A 105 -4.66 -0.05 -1.25
CA SER A 105 -4.65 1.28 -1.87
C SER A 105 -6.05 1.75 -2.22
N VAL A 106 -6.17 3.06 -2.38
CA VAL A 106 -7.38 3.74 -2.85
C VAL A 106 -6.98 4.83 -3.85
N GLY A 107 -7.87 5.09 -4.81
CA GLY A 107 -7.79 6.30 -5.60
C GLY A 107 -8.19 7.51 -4.75
N ALA A 108 -7.46 8.60 -4.86
CA ALA A 108 -7.74 9.84 -4.16
C ALA A 108 -7.80 11.01 -5.14
N GLN A 109 -8.81 11.87 -4.93
CA GLN A 109 -8.85 13.19 -5.54
C GLN A 109 -8.02 14.14 -4.70
N ILE A 110 -7.38 15.09 -5.36
CA ILE A 110 -6.54 16.09 -4.73
C ILE A 110 -6.99 17.48 -5.13
N ASP A 111 -6.74 18.45 -4.25
CA ASP A 111 -6.99 19.85 -4.55
C ASP A 111 -5.93 20.44 -5.50
N ALA A 112 -6.16 21.68 -5.92
CA ALA A 112 -5.25 22.40 -6.81
C ALA A 112 -3.85 22.60 -6.21
N ILE A 113 -3.74 22.69 -4.88
CA ILE A 113 -2.45 22.93 -4.19
C ILE A 113 -1.59 21.67 -4.27
N LEU A 114 -2.17 20.50 -3.97
CA LEU A 114 -1.51 19.22 -4.08
C LEU A 114 -1.22 18.86 -5.54
N ALA A 115 -2.13 19.17 -6.48
CA ALA A 115 -1.87 19.00 -7.91
C ALA A 115 -0.67 19.84 -8.37
N GLN A 116 -0.59 21.11 -7.96
CA GLN A 116 0.56 21.97 -8.27
C GLN A 116 1.85 21.45 -7.60
N ALA A 117 1.77 20.92 -6.38
CA ALA A 117 2.92 20.29 -5.72
C ALA A 117 3.44 19.09 -6.51
N ILE A 118 2.55 18.27 -7.08
CA ILE A 118 2.91 17.17 -7.98
C ILE A 118 3.55 17.70 -9.27
N HIS A 119 2.93 18.67 -9.93
CA HIS A 119 3.48 19.28 -11.15
C HIS A 119 4.87 19.89 -10.96
N ASN A 120 5.10 20.52 -9.81
CA ASN A 120 6.40 21.10 -9.44
C ASN A 120 7.40 20.05 -8.91
N GLY A 121 7.01 18.78 -8.85
CA GLY A 121 7.84 17.69 -8.34
C GLY A 121 8.15 17.80 -6.84
N ARG A 122 7.31 18.48 -6.05
CA ARG A 122 7.38 18.52 -4.59
C ARG A 122 6.69 17.33 -3.92
N LEU A 123 5.78 16.68 -4.64
CA LEU A 123 5.12 15.43 -4.23
C LEU A 123 5.20 14.43 -5.40
N ARG A 124 5.65 13.21 -5.14
CA ARG A 124 5.92 12.18 -6.16
C ARG A 124 5.52 10.80 -5.67
N ALA A 125 5.42 9.85 -6.59
CA ALA A 125 5.26 8.44 -6.23
C ALA A 125 6.43 7.97 -5.34
N GLY A 126 6.11 7.31 -4.24
CA GLY A 126 7.02 6.91 -3.17
C GLY A 126 7.09 7.86 -1.97
N ASP A 127 6.58 9.09 -2.10
CA ASP A 127 6.55 10.04 -0.99
C ASP A 127 5.48 9.65 0.04
N LYS A 128 5.81 9.86 1.32
CA LYS A 128 4.89 9.65 2.43
C LYS A 128 4.27 10.98 2.84
N VAL A 129 2.95 10.97 3.00
CA VAL A 129 2.15 12.13 3.39
C VAL A 129 1.36 11.81 4.64
N ALA A 130 1.36 12.74 5.60
CA ALA A 130 0.43 12.72 6.70
C ALA A 130 -0.82 13.51 6.29
N CYS A 131 -1.99 12.88 6.40
CA CYS A 131 -3.26 13.51 6.05
C CYS A 131 -4.29 13.32 7.17
N ALA A 132 -5.17 14.31 7.31
CA ALA A 132 -6.30 14.31 8.23
C ALA A 132 -7.48 15.03 7.57
N GLY A 133 -8.70 14.80 8.05
CA GLY A 133 -9.89 15.44 7.50
C GLY A 133 -10.23 15.01 6.07
N VAL A 134 -9.84 13.80 5.67
CA VAL A 134 -10.12 13.28 4.32
C VAL A 134 -11.63 13.04 4.16
N GLY A 135 -12.21 13.58 3.09
CA GLY A 135 -13.59 13.35 2.69
C GLY A 135 -13.79 11.95 2.09
N VAL A 136 -15.00 11.41 2.24
CA VAL A 136 -15.44 10.15 1.62
C VAL A 136 -16.25 10.43 0.37
#